data_AF-A0A023FIL5-F1
#
_entry.id   AF-A0A023FIL5-F1
#
_cell.length_a   1.000
_cell.length_b   1.000
_cell.length_c   1.000
_cell.angle_alpha   90.00
_cell.angle_beta   90.00
_cell.angle_gamma   90.00
#
_symmetry.space_group_name_H-M   'P 1'
#
loop_
_entity.id
_entity.type
_entity.pdbx_description
1 polymer ?
#
loop_
_entity_poly.entity_id
_entity_poly.type
_entity_poly.pdbx_seq_one_letter_code
_entity_poly.pdbx_strand_id
1 'polypeptide(L)'
;MADGPECFSLGSVVSCKTCYDQVIEGEVLAFDQNTKALMLKCASSSGKANVNDIRMVNLNFVSELTVKKEAGSSPLTPPQALNTEKLNTRAKQNIDERQRLAAAIAAGVSHEGIRLFLAIRKTIDDVTWQGKNILVMNQVEKHLRDQQKQGQGTRQTSPTQPSTKA
;
A
#
# COMPACT_ATOMS: atom_id res chain seq x y z
N MET A 1 -0.20 -6.91 -39.46
CA MET A 1 -0.98 -5.83 -40.07
C MET A 1 -2.44 -6.01 -39.65
N ALA A 2 -2.88 -5.29 -38.62
CA ALA A 2 -4.29 -5.19 -38.27
C ALA A 2 -4.53 -3.74 -37.87
N ASP A 3 -4.67 -2.92 -38.90
CA ASP A 3 -5.09 -1.53 -38.85
C ASP A 3 -6.59 -1.53 -38.55
N GLY A 4 -6.93 -1.72 -37.27
CA GLY A 4 -8.22 -1.27 -36.76
C GLY A 4 -8.19 0.26 -36.72
N PRO A 5 -9.32 0.97 -36.84
CA PRO A 5 -9.32 2.42 -36.88
C PRO A 5 -8.56 2.95 -35.66
N GLU A 6 -7.40 3.57 -35.88
CA GLU A 6 -6.67 4.30 -34.85
C GLU A 6 -7.59 5.45 -34.42
N CYS A 7 -8.32 5.27 -33.31
CA CYS A 7 -9.30 6.26 -32.89
C CYS A 7 -8.65 7.62 -32.56
N PHE A 8 -7.36 7.63 -32.21
CA PHE A 8 -6.56 8.82 -31.89
C PHE A 8 -5.07 8.46 -31.75
N SER A 9 -4.18 9.39 -32.09
CA SER A 9 -2.72 9.22 -32.04
C SER A 9 -2.11 9.65 -30.69
N LEU A 10 -0.97 9.05 -30.31
CA LEU A 10 -0.23 9.48 -29.12
C LEU A 10 0.18 10.96 -29.24
N GLY A 11 -0.04 11.74 -28.18
CA GLY A 11 0.20 13.20 -28.18
C GLY A 11 -0.98 14.04 -28.68
N SER A 12 -2.04 13.41 -29.20
CA SER A 12 -3.29 14.11 -29.48
C SER A 12 -3.96 14.57 -28.19
N VAL A 13 -4.66 15.71 -28.23
CA VAL A 13 -5.54 16.13 -27.14
C VAL A 13 -6.95 15.67 -27.44
N VAL A 14 -7.52 14.90 -26.52
CA VAL A 14 -8.87 14.35 -26.65
C VAL A 14 -9.76 14.85 -25.52
N SER A 15 -11.06 14.94 -25.80
CA SER A 15 -12.12 15.17 -24.83
C SER A 15 -12.97 13.91 -24.72
N CYS A 16 -13.05 13.33 -23.53
CA CYS A 16 -13.85 12.16 -23.23
C CYS A 16 -15.01 12.57 -22.33
N LYS A 17 -16.24 12.29 -22.75
CA LYS A 17 -17.43 12.39 -21.90
C LYS A 17 -17.78 11.02 -21.35
N THR A 18 -17.75 10.86 -20.03
CA THR A 18 -18.10 9.59 -19.38
C THR A 18 -19.62 9.36 -19.40
N CYS A 19 -20.05 8.15 -19.09
CA CYS A 19 -21.47 7.81 -18.90
C CYS A 19 -22.15 8.54 -17.73
N TYR A 20 -21.39 9.30 -16.92
CA TYR A 20 -21.89 10.18 -15.86
C TYR A 20 -21.86 11.67 -16.27
N ASP A 21 -21.78 11.95 -17.57
CA ASP A 21 -21.65 13.30 -18.13
C ASP A 21 -20.40 14.08 -17.67
N GLN A 22 -19.42 13.42 -17.05
CA GLN A 22 -18.15 14.04 -16.69
C GLN A 22 -17.26 14.18 -17.93
N VAL A 23 -16.78 15.39 -18.19
CA VAL A 23 -15.82 15.65 -19.26
C VAL A 23 -14.40 15.61 -18.73
N ILE A 24 -13.55 14.81 -19.38
CA ILE A 24 -12.13 14.67 -19.09
C ILE A 24 -11.36 15.03 -20.36
N GLU A 25 -10.50 16.03 -20.27
CA GLU A 25 -9.67 16.48 -21.38
C GLU A 25 -8.19 16.27 -21.05
N GLY A 26 -7.43 15.75 -22.00
CA GLY A 26 -6.00 15.52 -21.82
C GLY A 26 -5.28 15.03 -23.06
N GLU A 27 -3.95 15.07 -22.97
CA GLU A 27 -3.03 14.55 -23.98
C GLU A 27 -2.92 13.02 -23.87
N VAL A 28 -3.07 12.31 -24.98
CA VAL A 28 -3.00 10.85 -25.04
C VAL A 28 -1.55 10.40 -24.82
N LEU A 29 -1.32 9.65 -23.74
CA LEU A 29 0.01 9.09 -23.42
C LEU A 29 0.16 7.64 -23.86
N ALA A 30 -0.91 6.86 -23.74
CA ALA A 30 -0.92 5.44 -24.08
C ALA A 30 -2.36 4.99 -24.30
N PHE A 31 -2.51 3.95 -25.10
CA PHE A 31 -3.79 3.32 -25.36
C PHE A 31 -3.60 1.81 -25.46
N ASP A 32 -4.35 1.05 -24.66
CA ASP A 32 -4.43 -0.39 -24.80
C ASP A 32 -5.74 -0.78 -25.46
N GLN A 33 -5.65 -1.29 -26.69
CA GLN A 33 -6.80 -1.69 -27.49
C GLN A 33 -7.58 -2.85 -26.84
N ASN A 34 -6.88 -3.78 -26.18
CA ASN A 34 -7.51 -4.99 -25.65
C ASN A 34 -8.43 -4.68 -24.45
N THR A 35 -7.92 -3.94 -23.47
CA THR A 35 -8.73 -3.52 -22.31
C THR A 35 -9.53 -2.24 -22.57
N LYS A 36 -9.32 -1.60 -23.72
CA LYS A 36 -9.85 -0.28 -24.09
C LYS A 36 -9.53 0.76 -23.01
N ALA A 37 -8.31 0.72 -22.51
CA ALA A 37 -7.81 1.66 -21.51
C ALA A 37 -7.04 2.80 -22.17
N LEU A 38 -7.49 4.02 -21.94
CA LEU A 38 -6.89 5.25 -22.43
C LEU A 38 -6.19 5.98 -21.29
N MET A 39 -4.89 6.26 -21.44
CA MET A 39 -4.11 7.03 -20.49
C MET A 39 -3.98 8.48 -20.96
N LEU A 40 -4.45 9.41 -20.13
CA LEU A 40 -4.44 10.85 -20.41
C LEU A 40 -3.56 11.61 -19.43
N LYS A 41 -2.76 12.53 -19.94
CA LYS A 41 -2.11 13.60 -19.18
C LYS A 41 -3.03 14.81 -19.18
N CYS A 42 -3.57 15.11 -18.00
CA CYS A 42 -4.50 16.21 -17.78
C CYS A 42 -3.78 17.37 -17.07
N ALA A 43 -4.37 18.55 -17.13
CA ALA A 43 -3.93 19.68 -16.32
C ALA A 43 -3.94 19.32 -14.82
N SER A 44 -3.01 19.89 -14.04
CA SER A 44 -2.93 19.57 -12.61
C SER A 44 -4.17 20.06 -11.85
N SER A 45 -4.80 19.15 -11.10
CA SER A 45 -5.83 19.50 -10.12
C SER A 45 -5.30 20.32 -8.93
N SER A 46 -3.98 20.31 -8.70
CA SER A 46 -3.33 21.07 -7.62
C SER A 46 -3.00 22.53 -7.98
N GLY A 47 -3.18 22.92 -9.25
CA GLY A 47 -2.80 24.24 -9.75
C GLY A 47 -1.30 24.48 -9.93
N LYS A 48 -0.44 23.52 -9.54
CA LYS A 48 1.01 23.62 -9.72
C LYS A 48 1.39 23.36 -11.18
N ALA A 49 2.08 24.31 -11.81
CA ALA A 49 2.44 24.26 -13.23
C ALA A 49 3.48 23.17 -13.58
N ASN A 50 4.24 22.68 -12.60
CA ASN A 50 5.31 21.70 -12.79
C ASN A 50 4.85 20.24 -12.63
N VAL A 51 3.55 20.00 -12.41
CA VAL A 51 2.99 18.65 -12.28
C VAL A 51 1.77 18.51 -13.19
N ASN A 52 1.40 17.27 -13.49
CA ASN A 52 0.23 16.96 -14.29
C ASN A 52 -0.51 15.79 -13.64
N ASP A 53 -1.80 15.70 -13.90
CA ASP A 53 -2.60 14.57 -13.44
C ASP A 53 -2.57 13.49 -14.51
N ILE A 54 -2.29 12.24 -14.12
CA ILE A 54 -2.36 11.09 -15.02
C ILE A 54 -3.67 10.35 -14.74
N ARG A 55 -4.54 10.25 -15.73
CA ARG A 55 -5.85 9.57 -15.62
C ARG A 55 -5.91 8.38 -16.56
N MET A 56 -6.41 7.26 -16.04
CA MET A 56 -6.77 6.08 -16.84
C MET A 56 -8.28 6.08 -17.04
N VAL A 57 -8.71 6.07 -18.30
CA VAL A 57 -10.11 6.10 -18.71
C VAL A 57 -10.45 4.76 -19.38
N ASN A 58 -11.47 4.08 -18.87
CA ASN A 58 -12.00 2.89 -19.51
C ASN A 58 -13.02 3.32 -20.57
N LEU A 59 -12.70 3.14 -21.84
CA LEU A 59 -13.52 3.63 -22.95
C LEU A 59 -14.87 2.91 -23.06
N ASN A 60 -15.07 1.76 -22.41
CA ASN A 60 -16.41 1.14 -22.35
C ASN A 60 -17.42 1.99 -21.55
N PHE A 61 -16.95 2.94 -20.73
CA PHE A 61 -17.77 3.86 -19.94
C PHE A 61 -17.68 5.30 -20.44
N VAL A 62 -17.27 5.49 -21.69
CA VAL A 62 -17.23 6.78 -22.37
C VAL A 62 -18.37 6.84 -23.36
N SER A 63 -19.27 7.81 -23.20
CA SER A 63 -20.40 8.02 -24.11
C SER A 63 -19.99 8.77 -25.38
N GLU A 64 -18.95 9.61 -25.29
CA GLU A 64 -18.47 10.43 -26.41
C GLU A 64 -16.96 10.66 -26.29
N LEU A 65 -16.26 10.53 -27.41
CA LEU A 65 -14.83 10.81 -27.52
C LEU A 65 -14.58 11.68 -28.75
N THR A 66 -13.88 12.80 -28.56
CA THR A 66 -13.58 13.77 -29.62
C THR A 66 -12.11 14.13 -29.60
N VAL A 67 -11.45 14.09 -30.76
CA VAL A 67 -10.09 14.62 -30.91
C VAL A 67 -10.18 16.14 -31.08
N LYS A 68 -9.61 16.88 -30.12
CA LYS A 68 -9.57 18.35 -30.13
C LYS A 68 -8.34 18.89 -30.85
N LYS A 69 -7.23 18.15 -30.77
CA LYS A 69 -5.97 18.51 -31.40
C LYS A 69 -5.25 17.23 -31.80
N GLU A 70 -4.90 17.12 -33.07
CA GLU A 70 -4.04 16.04 -33.56
C GLU A 70 -2.61 16.18 -33.02
N ALA A 71 -1.93 15.04 -32.89
CA ALA A 71 -0.53 15.00 -32.52
C ALA A 71 0.32 15.82 -33.51
N GLY A 72 1.28 16.59 -32.98
CA GLY A 72 2.25 17.27 -33.82
C GLY A 72 3.21 16.29 -34.50
N SER A 73 3.87 16.72 -35.58
CA SER A 73 4.88 15.92 -36.29
C SER A 73 6.18 15.70 -35.51
N SER A 74 6.33 16.31 -34.34
CA SER A 74 7.50 16.14 -33.48
C SER A 74 7.46 14.81 -32.74
N PRO A 75 8.56 14.02 -32.73
CA PRO A 75 8.59 12.75 -32.01
C PRO A 75 8.36 12.98 -30.51
N LEU A 76 7.41 12.22 -29.93
CA LEU A 76 7.19 12.23 -28.49
C LEU A 76 8.43 11.70 -27.76
N THR A 77 8.80 12.35 -26.67
CA THR A 77 9.88 11.84 -25.81
C THR A 77 9.39 10.57 -25.12
N PRO A 78 10.08 9.42 -25.29
CA PRO A 78 9.66 8.19 -24.64
C PRO A 78 9.72 8.33 -23.11
N PRO A 79 8.81 7.68 -22.36
CA PRO A 79 8.89 7.63 -20.91
C PRO A 79 10.25 7.09 -20.44
N GLN A 80 10.71 7.55 -19.27
CA GLN A 80 11.90 6.99 -18.65
C GLN A 80 11.73 5.49 -18.42
N ALA A 81 12.77 4.72 -18.75
CA ALA A 81 12.76 3.28 -18.53
C ALA A 81 12.57 2.96 -17.04
N LEU A 82 11.65 2.04 -16.78
CA LEU A 82 11.35 1.59 -15.43
C LEU A 82 12.47 0.70 -14.90
N ASN A 83 12.94 0.94 -13.68
CA ASN A 83 13.89 0.04 -13.02
C ASN A 83 13.13 -1.16 -12.41
N THR A 84 12.98 -2.22 -13.20
CA THR A 84 12.25 -3.44 -12.82
C THR A 84 12.92 -4.18 -11.66
N GLU A 85 14.25 -4.12 -11.54
CA GLU A 85 15.00 -4.72 -10.45
C GLU A 85 14.64 -4.09 -9.09
N LYS A 86 14.64 -2.75 -9.01
CA LYS A 86 14.22 -2.02 -7.80
C LYS A 86 12.78 -2.35 -7.40
N LEU A 87 11.88 -2.48 -8.39
CA LEU A 87 10.48 -2.84 -8.13
C LEU A 87 10.35 -4.28 -7.61
N ASN A 88 11.06 -5.23 -8.21
CA ASN A 88 11.07 -6.61 -7.78
C ASN A 88 11.66 -6.76 -6.37
N THR A 89 12.74 -6.05 -6.06
CA THR A 89 13.33 -6.01 -4.71
C THR A 89 12.34 -5.46 -3.70
N ARG A 90 11.67 -4.34 -4.02
CA ARG A 90 10.62 -3.78 -3.15
C ARG A 90 9.46 -4.76 -2.95
N ALA A 91 9.02 -5.45 -4.00
CA ALA A 91 7.95 -6.44 -3.92
C ALA A 91 8.33 -7.61 -2.99
N LYS A 92 9.54 -8.16 -3.17
CA LYS A 92 10.07 -9.22 -2.29
C LYS A 92 10.15 -8.76 -0.83
N GLN A 93 10.70 -7.57 -0.57
CA GLN A 93 10.77 -7.01 0.78
C GLN A 93 9.40 -6.90 1.45
N ASN A 94 8.38 -6.41 0.73
CA ASN A 94 7.02 -6.30 1.27
C ASN A 94 6.40 -7.67 1.56
N ILE A 95 6.67 -8.68 0.72
CA ILE A 95 6.21 -10.05 0.94
C ILE A 95 6.88 -10.61 2.20
N ASP A 96 8.20 -10.49 2.31
CA ASP A 96 8.97 -10.99 3.45
C ASP A 96 8.53 -10.32 4.76
N GLU A 97 8.33 -9.00 4.76
CA GLU A 97 7.82 -8.26 5.92
C GLU A 97 6.42 -8.74 6.34
N ARG A 98 5.53 -8.95 5.38
CA ARG A 98 4.17 -9.45 5.65
C ARG A 98 4.19 -10.88 6.19
N GLN A 99 5.07 -11.73 5.67
CA GLN A 99 5.26 -13.09 6.19
C GLN A 99 5.81 -13.09 7.62
N ARG A 100 6.80 -12.24 7.93
CA ARG A 100 7.33 -12.07 9.30
C ARG A 100 6.24 -11.61 10.27
N LEU A 101 5.41 -10.66 9.86
CA LEU A 101 4.28 -10.20 10.67
C LEU A 101 3.26 -11.33 10.92
N ALA A 102 2.93 -12.11 9.87
CA ALA A 102 2.03 -13.25 10.00
C ALA A 102 2.59 -14.32 10.95
N ALA A 103 3.90 -14.59 10.90
CA ALA A 103 4.57 -15.52 11.80
C ALA A 103 4.53 -15.04 13.26
N ALA A 104 4.75 -13.75 13.51
CA ALA A 104 4.60 -13.16 14.85
C ALA A 104 3.16 -13.28 15.38
N ILE A 105 2.16 -13.03 14.54
CA ILE A 105 0.75 -13.23 14.90
C ILE A 105 0.49 -14.69 15.25
N ALA A 106 0.97 -15.64 14.43
CA ALA A 106 0.82 -17.07 14.68
C ALA A 106 1.55 -17.55 15.95
N ALA A 107 2.66 -16.91 16.31
CA ALA A 107 3.38 -17.15 17.56
C ALA A 107 2.66 -16.56 18.80
N GLY A 108 1.52 -15.90 18.62
CA GLY A 108 0.71 -15.35 19.69
C GLY A 108 1.24 -14.03 20.26
N VAL A 109 1.89 -13.20 19.43
CA VAL A 109 2.21 -11.82 19.79
C VAL A 109 0.90 -11.02 19.95
N SER A 110 0.79 -10.24 21.01
CA SER A 110 -0.37 -9.40 21.27
C SER A 110 -0.50 -8.27 20.24
N HIS A 111 -1.72 -7.78 20.05
CA HIS A 111 -1.99 -6.64 19.16
C HIS A 111 -1.17 -5.39 19.54
N GLU A 112 -0.95 -5.20 20.85
CA GLU A 112 -0.12 -4.11 21.36
C GLU A 112 1.37 -4.33 21.04
N GLY A 113 1.86 -5.57 21.12
CA GLY A 113 3.20 -5.92 20.68
C GLY A 113 3.42 -5.63 19.19
N ILE A 114 2.44 -5.98 18.35
CA ILE A 114 2.47 -5.69 16.91
C ILE A 114 2.52 -4.17 16.65
N ARG A 115 1.65 -3.41 17.33
CA ARG A 115 1.63 -1.94 17.23
C ARG A 115 2.97 -1.34 17.65
N LEU A 116 3.55 -1.81 18.74
CA LEU A 116 4.85 -1.38 19.23
C LEU A 116 5.96 -1.67 18.20
N PHE A 117 6.00 -2.87 17.63
CA PHE A 117 6.97 -3.23 16.59
C PHE A 117 6.87 -2.30 15.38
N LEU A 118 5.66 -2.09 14.86
CA LEU A 118 5.43 -1.20 13.72
C LEU A 118 5.81 0.25 14.03
N ALA A 119 5.62 0.71 15.27
CA ALA A 119 6.03 2.04 15.68
C ALA A 119 7.56 2.19 15.73
N ILE A 120 8.28 1.20 16.26
CA ILE A 120 9.75 1.22 16.32
C ILE A 120 10.34 1.13 14.90
N ARG A 121 9.80 0.23 14.06
CA ARG A 121 10.24 0.01 12.67
C ARG A 121 10.18 1.26 11.80
N LYS A 122 9.30 2.22 12.09
CA LYS A 122 9.23 3.50 11.37
C LYS A 122 10.46 4.38 11.60
N THR A 123 11.19 4.16 12.69
CA THR A 123 12.34 4.97 13.09
C THR A 123 13.65 4.19 13.00
N ILE A 124 13.60 2.86 13.15
CA ILE A 124 14.78 2.00 13.19
C ILE A 124 14.61 0.85 12.19
N ASP A 125 15.52 0.79 11.21
CA ASP A 125 15.52 -0.25 10.16
C ASP A 125 16.09 -1.60 10.64
N ASP A 126 16.77 -1.64 11.78
CA ASP A 126 17.27 -2.90 12.35
C ASP A 126 16.37 -3.34 13.52
N VAL A 127 15.20 -3.89 13.17
CA VAL A 127 14.22 -4.41 14.13
C VAL A 127 13.64 -5.71 13.59
N THR A 128 13.61 -6.75 14.42
CA THR A 128 13.06 -8.06 14.05
C THR A 128 12.31 -8.71 15.22
N TRP A 129 11.58 -9.78 14.92
CA TRP A 129 10.93 -10.62 15.91
C TRP A 129 11.86 -11.76 16.35
N GLN A 130 11.87 -12.06 17.65
CA GLN A 130 12.48 -13.25 18.22
C GLN A 130 11.45 -13.95 19.10
N GLY A 131 10.71 -14.89 18.50
CA GLY A 131 9.51 -15.44 19.13
C GLY A 131 8.49 -14.34 19.42
N LYS A 132 8.23 -14.07 20.70
CA LYS A 132 7.34 -12.99 21.16
C LYS A 132 8.06 -11.66 21.46
N ASN A 133 9.39 -11.64 21.42
CA ASN A 133 10.19 -10.47 21.73
C ASN A 133 10.45 -9.63 20.48
N ILE A 134 10.58 -8.32 20.67
CA ILE A 134 11.08 -7.40 19.65
C ILE A 134 12.57 -7.21 19.91
N LEU A 135 13.39 -7.57 18.91
CA LEU A 135 14.83 -7.37 18.93
C LEU A 135 15.16 -6.11 18.14
N VAL A 136 15.84 -5.17 18.78
CA VAL A 136 16.28 -3.90 18.17
C VAL A 136 17.79 -3.88 18.11
N MET A 137 18.35 -3.55 16.94
CA MET A 137 19.79 -3.45 16.68
C MET A 137 20.58 -4.70 17.12
N ASN A 138 19.93 -5.86 17.06
CA ASN A 138 20.48 -7.15 17.49
C ASN A 138 21.02 -7.19 18.95
N GLN A 139 20.58 -6.26 19.82
CA GLN A 139 21.11 -6.13 21.20
C GLN A 139 20.05 -5.90 22.28
N VAL A 140 18.86 -5.39 21.96
CA VAL A 140 17.86 -5.03 22.98
C VAL A 140 16.63 -5.93 22.87
N GLU A 141 16.45 -6.81 23.87
CA GLU A 141 15.22 -7.59 24.06
C GLU A 141 14.22 -6.79 24.91
N LYS A 142 13.04 -6.46 24.35
CA LYS A 142 11.89 -6.04 25.19
C LYS A 142 11.02 -7.25 25.49
N HIS A 143 11.04 -7.69 26.75
CA HIS A 143 10.17 -8.74 27.26
C HIS A 143 8.73 -8.19 27.46
N LEU A 144 7.81 -8.57 26.58
CA LEU A 144 6.39 -8.25 26.71
C LEU A 144 5.76 -9.20 27.73
N ARG A 145 5.69 -8.79 29.00
CA ARG A 145 4.92 -9.52 30.01
C ARG A 145 3.43 -9.27 29.81
N ASP A 146 2.70 -10.32 29.47
CA ASP A 146 1.25 -10.36 29.60
C ASP A 146 0.90 -10.29 31.08
N GLN A 147 0.31 -9.18 31.53
CA GLN A 147 -0.26 -9.10 32.87
C GLN A 147 -1.53 -9.97 32.93
N GLN A 148 -1.37 -11.21 33.41
CA GLN A 148 -2.50 -11.96 33.95
C GLN A 148 -2.92 -11.30 35.27
N LYS A 149 -4.16 -10.81 35.32
CA LYS A 149 -4.81 -10.35 36.56
C LYS A 149 -4.88 -11.53 37.55
N GLN A 150 -4.02 -11.55 38.56
CA GLN A 150 -4.28 -12.30 39.80
C GLN A 150 -5.18 -11.44 40.70
N GLY A 151 -6.45 -11.81 40.79
CA GLY A 151 -7.31 -11.42 41.91
C GLY A 151 -7.31 -12.53 42.95
N GLN A 152 -6.38 -12.50 43.90
CA GLN A 152 -6.49 -13.28 45.13
C GLN A 152 -7.38 -12.52 46.12
N GLY A 153 -8.54 -13.09 46.46
CA GLY A 153 -9.33 -12.71 47.62
C GLY A 153 -8.95 -13.61 48.80
N THR A 154 -8.31 -13.02 49.80
CA THR A 154 -7.98 -13.63 51.10
C THR A 154 -9.23 -13.82 51.96
N ARG A 155 -9.33 -14.97 52.65
CA ARG A 155 -10.00 -15.04 53.96
C ARG A 155 -9.20 -15.93 54.90
N GLN A 156 -8.51 -15.28 55.84
CA GLN A 156 -7.90 -15.88 57.02
C GLN A 156 -8.99 -16.37 57.98
N THR A 157 -8.82 -17.56 58.55
CA THR A 157 -9.38 -17.92 59.85
C THR A 157 -8.34 -18.74 60.62
N SER A 158 -8.01 -18.29 61.81
CA SER A 158 -7.22 -19.00 62.85
C SER A 158 -7.92 -18.73 64.20
N PRO A 159 -7.61 -19.42 65.31
CA PRO A 159 -7.32 -20.85 65.50
C PRO A 159 -8.10 -21.44 66.71
N THR A 160 -8.15 -22.76 66.91
CA THR A 160 -8.38 -23.34 68.25
C THR A 160 -7.70 -24.71 68.38
N GLN A 161 -6.66 -24.80 69.23
CA GLN A 161 -6.16 -26.05 69.81
C GLN A 161 -7.04 -26.45 71.01
N PRO A 162 -7.02 -27.74 71.40
CA PRO A 162 -6.49 -27.99 72.73
C PRO A 162 -5.52 -29.17 72.86
N SER A 163 -4.66 -28.95 73.86
CA SER A 163 -3.73 -29.77 74.64
C SER A 163 -3.81 -31.30 74.64
N THR A 164 -2.60 -31.87 74.69
CA THR A 164 -2.18 -33.25 74.93
C THR A 164 -2.21 -33.70 76.41
N LYS A 165 -2.09 -35.03 76.55
CA LYS A 165 -1.64 -35.91 77.66
C LYS A 165 -2.79 -36.73 78.28
N ALA A 166 -2.63 -38.04 78.52
CA ALA A 166 -1.47 -38.93 78.55
C ALA A 166 -1.80 -40.29 77.89
#